data_AF-A0A550BRF1-F1
#
_entry.id   AF-A0A550BRF1-F1
#
_cell.length_a   1.000
_cell.length_b   1.000
_cell.length_c   1.000
_cell.angle_alpha   90.00
_cell.angle_beta   90.00
_cell.angle_gamma   90.00
#
_symmetry.space_group_name_H-M   'P 1'
#
loop_
_entity.id
_entity.type
_entity.pdbx_description
1 polymer ?
#
loop_
_entity_poly.entity_id
_entity_poly.type
_entity_poly.pdbx_seq_one_letter_code
_entity_poly.pdbx_strand_id
1 'polypeptide(L)'
;MSALHGKTTPALRIHAPPLNPARRSTSKTTPGASDKRKRRATEQRVELDNMLETIDAWCVRMADKFEKNTQYFHELLWQNGLHLVSRRETNSFNAYNGLKSLELREEGRTMNAIDMATDNALKSEYNSLSNEQRATLVAEWDKHKSIRVHNARVSGMSRKQDFHQTTRTITTLLEGLEDRVGVEAMVVIVRNNSNYYAQPFTFWTNPELEKYMAIASPKWDTARVVTKMEAFAIAGCDTARAWP
;
A
#
# COMPACT_ATOMS: atom_id res chain seq x y z
N MET A 1 33.38 -22.85 3.38
CA MET A 1 32.11 -23.58 3.34
C MET A 1 31.10 -22.72 2.60
N SER A 2 30.83 -23.05 1.33
CA SER A 2 30.03 -22.23 0.42
C SER A 2 28.61 -22.81 0.35
N ALA A 3 27.62 -22.04 0.81
CA ALA A 3 26.22 -22.47 0.84
C ALA A 3 25.43 -21.80 -0.30
N LEU A 4 24.88 -22.68 -1.14
CA LEU A 4 23.93 -22.48 -2.22
C LEU A 4 22.82 -21.47 -1.89
N HIS A 5 22.73 -20.39 -2.67
CA HIS A 5 21.51 -19.61 -2.79
C HIS A 5 20.87 -19.92 -4.15
N GLY A 6 19.76 -20.66 -4.11
CA GLY A 6 18.92 -20.91 -5.27
C GLY A 6 18.39 -19.59 -5.82
N LYS A 7 18.82 -19.23 -7.03
CA LYS A 7 18.27 -18.10 -7.78
C LYS A 7 16.90 -18.53 -8.31
N THR A 8 15.84 -18.12 -7.64
CA THR A 8 14.51 -18.09 -8.26
C THR A 8 14.51 -17.04 -9.35
N THR A 9 14.39 -17.48 -10.60
CA THR A 9 14.23 -16.60 -11.76
C THR A 9 12.95 -15.78 -11.58
N PRO A 10 13.01 -14.45 -11.47
CA PRO A 10 11.80 -13.65 -11.44
C PRO A 10 11.09 -13.76 -12.80
N ALA A 11 9.77 -13.89 -12.77
CA ALA A 11 8.94 -13.93 -13.97
C ALA A 11 9.22 -12.68 -14.83
N LEU A 12 9.32 -12.85 -16.15
CA LEU A 12 9.49 -11.78 -17.13
C LEU A 12 8.35 -10.76 -16.98
N ARG A 13 8.62 -9.63 -16.30
CA ARG A 13 7.73 -8.48 -16.25
C ARG A 13 7.86 -7.73 -17.59
N ILE A 14 6.75 -7.61 -18.32
CA ILE A 14 6.70 -6.83 -19.56
C ILE A 14 6.53 -5.37 -19.14
N HIS A 15 7.63 -4.61 -19.10
CA HIS A 15 7.61 -3.17 -18.81
C HIS A 15 6.96 -2.38 -19.95
N ALA A 16 6.24 -1.31 -19.61
CA ALA A 16 5.77 -0.35 -20.61
C ALA A 16 6.98 0.31 -21.30
N PRO A 17 7.03 0.37 -22.65
CA PRO A 17 8.17 0.94 -23.35
C PRO A 17 8.29 2.45 -23.07
N PRO A 18 9.52 2.98 -22.89
CA PRO A 18 9.72 4.41 -22.66
C PRO A 18 9.19 5.22 -23.85
N LEU A 19 8.41 6.25 -23.55
CA LEU A 19 7.94 7.21 -24.54
C LEU A 19 9.15 8.01 -25.04
N ASN A 20 9.63 7.73 -26.25
CA ASN A 20 10.54 8.63 -26.95
C ASN A 20 9.92 10.04 -26.92
N PRO A 21 10.65 11.09 -26.49
CA PRO A 21 10.11 12.45 -26.45
C PRO A 21 9.67 12.79 -27.87
N ALA A 22 8.35 12.81 -28.07
CA ALA A 22 7.78 13.07 -29.37
C ALA A 22 8.27 14.45 -29.80
N ARG A 23 9.09 14.49 -30.86
CA ARG A 23 9.36 15.73 -31.59
C ARG A 23 7.99 16.35 -31.83
N ARG A 24 7.74 17.51 -31.23
CA ARG A 24 6.41 18.15 -31.21
C ARG A 24 6.05 18.53 -32.64
N SER A 25 5.53 17.56 -33.37
CA SER A 25 4.97 17.72 -34.69
C SER A 25 3.69 18.48 -34.47
N THR A 26 3.61 19.68 -35.02
CA THR A 26 2.33 20.35 -35.27
C THR A 26 1.61 19.53 -36.34
N SER A 27 1.10 18.35 -35.97
CA SER A 27 0.30 17.53 -36.86
C SER A 27 -1.04 18.21 -37.05
N LYS A 28 -1.24 18.76 -38.24
CA LYS A 28 -2.58 19.01 -38.77
C LYS A 28 -3.33 17.68 -38.64
N THR A 29 -4.51 17.70 -38.02
CA THR A 29 -5.36 16.54 -37.80
C THR A 29 -5.55 15.79 -39.12
N THR A 30 -4.91 14.63 -39.26
CA THR A 30 -5.01 13.83 -40.49
C THR A 30 -6.47 13.40 -40.67
N PRO A 31 -7.08 13.59 -41.86
CA PRO A 31 -8.37 12.97 -42.17
C PRO A 31 -8.27 11.46 -41.92
N GLY A 32 -9.13 10.92 -41.04
CA GLY A 32 -9.10 9.50 -40.62
C GLY A 32 -8.59 9.22 -39.19
N ALA A 33 -8.04 10.21 -38.47
CA ALA A 33 -7.66 10.04 -37.06
C ALA A 33 -8.88 9.76 -36.15
N SER A 34 -10.04 10.34 -36.48
CA SER A 34 -11.33 10.05 -35.84
C SER A 34 -11.74 8.58 -36.04
N ASP A 35 -11.60 8.05 -37.25
CA ASP A 35 -12.00 6.67 -37.55
C ASP A 35 -11.07 5.65 -36.91
N LYS A 36 -9.77 5.95 -36.83
CA LYS A 36 -8.81 5.13 -36.06
C LYS A 36 -9.13 5.11 -34.57
N ARG A 37 -9.56 6.24 -34.00
CA ARG A 37 -9.99 6.32 -32.58
C ARG A 37 -11.29 5.54 -32.34
N LYS A 38 -12.25 5.63 -33.26
CA LYS A 38 -13.49 4.85 -33.21
C LYS A 38 -13.20 3.35 -33.30
N ARG A 39 -12.38 2.91 -34.26
CA ARG A 39 -11.96 1.50 -34.40
C ARG A 39 -11.30 0.97 -33.12
N ARG A 40 -10.35 1.71 -32.55
CA ARG A 40 -9.73 1.35 -31.26
C ARG A 40 -10.72 1.27 -30.11
N ALA A 41 -11.67 2.21 -30.04
CA ALA A 41 -12.72 2.16 -29.01
C ALA A 41 -13.63 0.94 -29.18
N THR A 42 -13.91 0.53 -30.42
CA THR A 42 -14.66 -0.70 -30.71
C THR A 42 -13.86 -1.94 -30.35
N GLU A 43 -12.58 -2.02 -30.73
CA GLU A 43 -11.67 -3.12 -30.37
C GLU A 43 -11.58 -3.28 -28.85
N GLN A 44 -11.40 -2.16 -28.13
CA GLN A 44 -11.39 -2.15 -26.67
C GLN A 44 -12.70 -2.65 -26.06
N ARG A 45 -13.85 -2.28 -26.62
CA ARG A 45 -15.16 -2.77 -26.15
C ARG A 45 -15.29 -4.28 -26.35
N VAL A 46 -14.92 -4.78 -27.52
CA VAL A 46 -14.97 -6.23 -27.81
C VAL A 46 -14.04 -7.00 -26.87
N GLU A 47 -12.84 -6.48 -26.61
CA GLU A 47 -11.90 -7.12 -25.68
C GLU A 47 -12.42 -7.11 -24.23
N LEU A 48 -13.08 -6.03 -23.81
CA LEU A 48 -13.75 -5.97 -22.51
C LEU A 48 -14.92 -6.96 -22.42
N ASP A 49 -15.74 -7.07 -23.46
CA ASP A 49 -16.87 -8.01 -23.49
C ASP A 49 -16.36 -9.46 -23.40
N ASN A 50 -15.32 -9.82 -24.18
CA ASN A 50 -14.67 -11.13 -24.12
C ASN A 50 -14.11 -11.45 -22.73
N MET A 51 -13.51 -10.45 -22.07
CA MET A 51 -13.01 -10.59 -20.70
C MET A 51 -14.17 -10.85 -19.73
N LEU A 52 -15.28 -10.12 -19.84
CA LEU A 52 -16.46 -10.32 -19.00
C LEU A 52 -17.08 -11.70 -19.19
N GLU A 53 -17.15 -12.21 -20.42
CA GLU A 53 -17.59 -13.59 -20.70
C GLU A 53 -16.66 -14.62 -20.06
N THR A 54 -15.34 -14.41 -20.14
CA THR A 54 -14.36 -15.30 -19.52
C THR A 54 -14.50 -15.34 -17.99
N ILE A 55 -14.76 -14.18 -17.39
CA ILE A 55 -15.02 -14.04 -15.96
C ILE A 55 -16.29 -14.78 -15.57
N ASP A 56 -17.38 -14.62 -16.32
CA ASP A 56 -18.64 -15.30 -16.06
C ASP A 56 -18.49 -16.83 -16.14
N ALA A 57 -17.83 -17.34 -17.19
CA ALA A 57 -17.53 -18.76 -17.33
C ALA A 57 -16.65 -19.29 -16.18
N TRP A 58 -15.76 -18.47 -15.63
CA TRP A 58 -15.00 -18.82 -14.43
C TRP A 58 -15.89 -18.86 -13.18
N CYS A 59 -16.78 -17.88 -12.98
CA CYS A 59 -17.73 -17.85 -11.87
C CYS A 59 -18.67 -19.07 -11.89
N VAL A 60 -19.15 -19.49 -13.06
CA VAL A 60 -19.98 -20.70 -13.23
C VAL A 60 -19.20 -21.95 -12.82
N ARG A 61 -17.97 -22.13 -13.32
CA ARG A 61 -17.14 -23.28 -12.92
C ARG A 61 -16.86 -23.33 -11.42
N MET A 62 -16.71 -22.18 -10.78
CA MET A 62 -16.51 -22.09 -9.33
C MET A 62 -17.81 -22.40 -8.56
N ALA A 63 -18.95 -21.95 -9.07
CA ALA A 63 -20.27 -22.27 -8.55
C ALA A 63 -20.48 -23.79 -8.49
N ASP A 64 -20.20 -24.48 -9.60
CA ASP A 64 -20.31 -25.93 -9.71
C ASP A 64 -19.33 -26.65 -8.78
N LYS A 65 -18.06 -26.22 -8.75
CA LYS A 65 -17.01 -26.86 -7.95
C LYS A 65 -17.25 -26.77 -6.44
N PHE A 66 -17.86 -25.69 -5.97
CA PHE A 66 -18.03 -25.41 -4.54
C PHE A 66 -19.49 -25.48 -4.08
N GLU A 67 -20.40 -25.93 -4.94
CA GLU A 67 -21.84 -26.06 -4.67
C GLU A 67 -22.45 -24.74 -4.13
N LYS A 68 -22.08 -23.63 -4.76
CA LYS A 68 -22.57 -22.28 -4.42
C LYS A 68 -23.25 -21.64 -5.61
N ASN A 69 -24.01 -20.59 -5.35
CA ASN A 69 -24.63 -19.78 -6.39
C ASN A 69 -23.55 -19.01 -7.20
N THR A 70 -23.63 -18.97 -8.53
CA THR A 70 -22.75 -18.16 -9.40
C THR A 70 -22.69 -16.69 -8.96
N GLN A 71 -23.81 -16.14 -8.50
CA GLN A 71 -23.91 -14.78 -7.97
C GLN A 71 -22.96 -14.54 -6.78
N TYR A 72 -22.72 -15.55 -5.93
CA TYR A 72 -21.78 -15.44 -4.80
C TYR A 72 -20.35 -15.15 -5.29
N PHE A 73 -19.92 -15.77 -6.39
CA PHE A 73 -18.59 -15.55 -6.95
C PHE A 73 -18.47 -14.24 -7.73
N HIS A 74 -19.54 -13.82 -8.41
CA HIS A 74 -19.64 -12.48 -8.99
C HIS A 74 -19.49 -11.42 -7.90
N GLU A 75 -20.25 -11.54 -6.82
CA GLU A 75 -20.16 -10.63 -5.67
C GLU A 75 -18.76 -10.62 -5.07
N LEU A 76 -18.12 -11.78 -4.89
CA LEU A 76 -16.77 -11.86 -4.36
C LEU A 76 -15.75 -11.14 -5.26
N LEU A 77 -15.87 -11.28 -6.58
CA LEU A 77 -14.97 -10.64 -7.54
C LEU A 77 -15.14 -9.11 -7.54
N TRP A 78 -16.39 -8.63 -7.57
CA TRP A 78 -16.69 -7.21 -7.69
C TRP A 78 -16.61 -6.46 -6.34
N GLN A 79 -16.94 -7.11 -5.23
CA GLN A 79 -16.84 -6.53 -3.88
C GLN A 79 -15.39 -6.47 -3.38
N ASN A 80 -14.48 -7.31 -3.89
CA ASN A 80 -13.06 -7.21 -3.53
C ASN A 80 -12.44 -5.85 -3.94
N GLY A 81 -12.87 -5.26 -5.06
CA GLY A 81 -12.49 -3.90 -5.45
C GLY A 81 -13.05 -2.84 -4.50
N LEU A 82 -14.29 -3.02 -4.03
CA LEU A 82 -14.91 -2.16 -3.02
C LEU A 82 -14.23 -2.29 -1.65
N HIS A 83 -13.72 -3.46 -1.27
CA HIS A 83 -12.93 -3.64 -0.03
C HIS A 83 -11.60 -2.89 -0.03
N LEU A 84 -11.04 -2.59 -1.20
CA LEU A 84 -9.82 -1.78 -1.33
C LEU A 84 -10.10 -0.27 -1.16
N VAL A 85 -11.33 0.18 -1.42
CA VAL A 85 -11.72 1.60 -1.41
C VAL A 85 -12.58 1.97 -0.20
N SER A 86 -13.44 1.08 0.26
CA SER A 86 -14.32 1.29 1.42
C SER A 86 -13.58 0.88 2.69
N ARG A 87 -13.19 1.87 3.49
CA ARG A 87 -12.80 1.64 4.89
C ARG A 87 -14.06 1.21 5.65
N ARG A 88 -14.14 -0.04 6.08
CA ARG A 88 -15.25 -0.53 6.90
C ARG A 88 -15.46 0.40 8.10
N GLU A 89 -16.70 0.81 8.31
CA GLU A 89 -17.09 1.56 9.50
C GLU A 89 -16.76 0.76 10.76
N THR A 90 -16.43 1.49 11.81
CA THR A 90 -16.11 0.89 13.11
C THR A 90 -17.37 0.26 13.70
N ASN A 91 -17.41 -1.07 13.73
CA ASN A 91 -18.45 -1.81 14.44
C ASN A 91 -18.37 -1.52 15.95
N SER A 92 -19.51 -1.24 16.60
CA SER A 92 -19.61 -0.95 18.03
C SER A 92 -19.07 -2.06 18.94
N PHE A 93 -19.21 -3.32 18.55
CA PHE A 93 -18.63 -4.46 19.28
C PHE A 93 -17.10 -4.46 19.20
N ASN A 94 -16.55 -4.12 18.04
CA ASN A 94 -15.09 -4.00 17.87
C ASN A 94 -14.54 -2.76 18.59
N ALA A 95 -15.32 -1.68 18.69
CA ALA A 95 -14.99 -0.51 19.49
C ALA A 95 -14.95 -0.85 20.97
N TYR A 96 -15.99 -1.53 21.46
CA TYR A 96 -16.07 -2.04 22.83
C TYR A 96 -14.87 -2.92 23.18
N ASN A 97 -14.60 -3.99 22.40
CA ASN A 97 -13.46 -4.87 22.67
C ASN A 97 -12.12 -4.11 22.61
N GLY A 98 -11.99 -3.14 21.70
CA GLY A 98 -10.82 -2.29 21.61
C GLY A 98 -10.56 -1.50 22.88
N LEU A 99 -11.57 -0.78 23.38
CA LEU A 99 -11.49 0.01 24.61
C LEU A 99 -11.31 -0.88 25.84
N LYS A 100 -12.08 -1.97 25.94
CA LYS A 100 -11.97 -2.93 27.05
C LYS A 100 -10.59 -3.58 27.13
N SER A 101 -9.95 -3.81 25.98
CA SER A 101 -8.58 -4.32 25.95
C SER A 101 -7.54 -3.33 26.47
N LEU A 102 -7.82 -2.02 26.39
CA LEU A 102 -6.97 -0.99 26.98
C LEU A 102 -7.15 -0.96 28.50
N GLU A 103 -8.41 -0.97 28.98
CA GLU A 103 -8.73 -1.05 30.41
C GLU A 103 -8.03 -2.26 31.07
N LEU A 104 -8.19 -3.44 30.49
CA LEU A 104 -7.55 -4.66 31.00
C LEU A 104 -6.02 -4.55 31.03
N ARG A 105 -5.41 -3.89 30.03
CA ARG A 105 -3.96 -3.68 29.99
C ARG A 105 -3.47 -2.73 31.08
N GLU A 106 -4.25 -1.71 31.40
CA GLU A 106 -3.95 -0.80 32.51
C GLU A 106 -4.03 -1.53 33.86
N GLU A 107 -4.94 -2.50 33.98
CA GLU A 107 -5.03 -3.43 35.12
C GLU A 107 -3.95 -4.53 35.12
N GLY A 108 -3.03 -4.53 34.14
CA GLY A 108 -1.96 -5.51 34.00
C GLY A 108 -2.39 -6.87 33.43
N ARG A 109 -3.64 -6.99 32.94
CA ARG A 109 -4.15 -8.19 32.28
C ARG A 109 -4.04 -8.03 30.76
N THR A 110 -3.58 -9.08 30.08
CA THR A 110 -3.59 -9.12 28.63
C THR A 110 -4.46 -10.29 28.17
N MET A 111 -5.46 -10.00 27.36
CA MET A 111 -6.28 -11.01 26.68
C MET A 111 -6.13 -10.87 25.17
N ASN A 112 -6.21 -11.99 24.46
CA ASN A 112 -6.27 -11.97 23.01
C ASN A 112 -7.69 -11.59 22.54
N ALA A 113 -7.79 -11.10 21.30
CA ALA A 113 -9.07 -10.70 20.72
C ALA A 113 -10.07 -11.87 20.62
N ILE A 114 -9.56 -13.10 20.42
CA ILE A 114 -10.39 -14.31 20.39
C ILE A 114 -10.99 -14.55 21.77
N ASP A 115 -10.16 -14.54 22.82
CA ASP A 115 -10.59 -14.81 24.19
C ASP A 115 -11.64 -13.78 24.64
N MET A 116 -11.42 -12.49 24.33
CA MET A 116 -12.37 -11.41 24.61
C MET A 116 -13.70 -11.59 23.90
N ALA A 117 -13.70 -12.08 22.65
CA ALA A 117 -14.92 -12.31 21.90
C ALA A 117 -15.70 -13.53 22.39
N THR A 118 -15.02 -14.51 22.99
CA THR A 118 -15.62 -15.72 23.55
C THR A 118 -16.01 -15.60 25.03
N ASP A 119 -15.52 -14.58 25.73
CA ASP A 119 -15.83 -14.36 27.14
C ASP A 119 -17.31 -13.96 27.31
N ASN A 120 -18.06 -14.84 27.99
CA ASN A 120 -19.49 -14.64 28.23
C ASN A 120 -19.77 -13.43 29.15
N ALA A 121 -18.87 -13.08 30.07
CA ALA A 121 -19.04 -11.93 30.95
C ALA A 121 -18.93 -10.63 30.15
N LEU A 122 -17.89 -10.50 29.32
CA LEU A 122 -17.69 -9.32 28.45
C LEU A 122 -18.80 -9.18 27.42
N LYS A 123 -19.30 -10.30 26.90
CA LYS A 123 -20.42 -10.31 25.96
C LYS A 123 -21.73 -9.87 26.62
N SER A 124 -21.97 -10.30 27.86
CA SER A 124 -23.13 -9.86 28.65
C SER A 124 -23.06 -8.36 28.94
N GLU A 125 -21.89 -7.86 29.34
CA GLU A 125 -21.62 -6.43 29.56
C GLU A 125 -21.89 -5.60 28.29
N TYR A 126 -21.45 -6.07 27.12
CA TYR A 126 -21.76 -5.38 25.87
C TYR A 126 -23.27 -5.41 25.53
N ASN A 127 -23.94 -6.51 25.81
CA ASN A 127 -25.36 -6.68 25.51
C ASN A 127 -26.25 -5.80 26.39
N SER A 128 -25.82 -5.45 27.60
CA SER A 128 -26.54 -4.52 28.49
C SER A 128 -26.39 -3.04 28.11
N LEU A 129 -25.45 -2.71 27.21
CA LEU A 129 -25.27 -1.34 26.73
C LEU A 129 -26.43 -0.86 25.86
N SER A 130 -26.85 0.38 26.10
CA SER A 130 -27.81 1.07 25.24
C SER A 130 -27.21 1.41 23.87
N ASN A 131 -28.08 1.71 22.90
CA ASN A 131 -27.63 2.13 21.57
C ASN A 131 -26.84 3.44 21.61
N GLU A 132 -27.18 4.36 22.52
CA GLU A 132 -26.45 5.61 22.72
C GLU A 132 -25.04 5.36 23.26
N GLN A 133 -24.90 4.48 24.25
CA GLN A 133 -23.60 4.09 24.81
C GLN A 133 -22.71 3.43 23.75
N ARG A 134 -23.30 2.58 22.90
CA ARG A 134 -22.57 1.96 21.77
C ARG A 134 -22.07 2.99 20.76
N ALA A 135 -22.85 4.03 20.47
CA ALA A 135 -22.42 5.11 19.59
C ALA A 135 -21.26 5.90 20.20
N THR A 136 -21.31 6.18 21.50
CA THR A 136 -20.21 6.83 22.22
C THR A 136 -18.93 6.00 22.17
N LEU A 137 -19.01 4.68 22.38
CA LEU A 137 -17.85 3.78 22.28
C LEU A 137 -17.22 3.82 20.88
N VAL A 138 -18.02 3.87 19.82
CA VAL A 138 -17.51 4.01 18.44
C VAL A 138 -16.74 5.32 18.28
N ALA A 139 -17.32 6.44 18.74
CA ALA A 139 -16.69 7.75 18.65
C ALA A 139 -15.37 7.82 19.43
N GLU A 140 -15.33 7.29 20.65
CA GLU A 140 -14.13 7.22 21.48
C GLU A 140 -13.05 6.34 20.84
N TRP A 141 -13.44 5.18 20.31
CA TRP A 141 -12.51 4.29 19.64
C TRP A 141 -11.95 4.88 18.35
N ASP A 142 -12.76 5.61 17.58
CA ASP A 142 -12.30 6.30 16.38
C ASP A 142 -11.36 7.46 16.72
N LYS A 143 -11.63 8.21 17.79
CA LYS A 143 -10.68 9.19 18.34
C LYS A 143 -9.37 8.50 18.72
N HIS A 144 -9.41 7.38 19.43
CA HIS A 144 -8.22 6.63 19.80
C HIS A 144 -7.45 6.08 18.58
N LYS A 145 -8.15 5.61 17.53
CA LYS A 145 -7.52 5.21 16.26
C LYS A 145 -6.82 6.39 15.60
N SER A 146 -7.47 7.56 15.51
CA SER A 146 -6.89 8.75 14.89
C SER A 146 -5.60 9.17 15.59
N ILE A 147 -5.60 9.13 16.92
CA ILE A 147 -4.43 9.39 17.76
C ILE A 147 -3.31 8.37 17.45
N ARG A 148 -3.63 7.07 17.36
CA ARG A 148 -2.65 6.02 17.03
C ARG A 148 -2.05 6.12 15.63
N VAL A 149 -2.75 6.76 14.69
CA VAL A 149 -2.25 6.99 13.32
C VAL A 149 -1.17 8.08 13.32
N HIS A 150 -1.34 9.14 14.12
CA HIS A 150 -0.46 10.31 14.09
C HIS A 150 0.55 10.39 15.24
N ASN A 151 0.37 9.60 16.31
CA ASN A 151 1.31 9.61 17.42
C ASN A 151 2.63 8.93 17.09
N ALA A 152 3.71 9.52 17.60
CA ALA A 152 5.02 8.91 17.59
C ALA A 152 4.97 7.53 18.28
N ARG A 153 5.52 6.51 17.62
CA ARG A 153 5.65 5.19 18.23
C ARG A 153 6.63 5.25 19.40
N VAL A 154 6.28 4.61 20.52
CA VAL A 154 7.14 4.55 21.71
C VAL A 154 8.31 3.58 21.50
N SER A 155 8.04 2.38 20.96
CA SER A 155 9.05 1.34 20.76
C SER A 155 9.81 1.49 19.44
N GLY A 156 11.13 1.25 19.50
CA GLY A 156 11.99 1.20 18.30
C GLY A 156 11.59 0.09 17.32
N MET A 157 11.09 -1.05 17.80
CA MET A 157 10.60 -2.13 16.94
C MET A 157 9.34 -1.73 16.18
N SER A 158 8.40 -1.03 16.84
CA SER A 158 7.21 -0.51 16.17
C SER A 158 7.56 0.54 15.12
N ARG A 159 8.54 1.41 15.38
CA ARG A 159 9.05 2.36 14.38
C ARG A 159 9.66 1.65 13.17
N LYS A 160 10.47 0.62 13.41
CA LYS A 160 11.08 -0.19 12.34
C LYS A 160 10.02 -0.92 11.51
N GLN A 161 8.98 -1.45 12.15
CA GLN A 161 7.88 -2.10 11.45
C GLN A 161 7.10 -1.11 10.58
N ASP A 162 6.75 0.05 11.11
CA ASP A 162 6.08 1.11 10.34
C ASP A 162 6.94 1.57 9.17
N PHE A 163 8.24 1.73 9.37
CA PHE A 163 9.21 2.05 8.31
C PHE A 163 9.14 1.02 7.19
N HIS A 164 9.32 -0.27 7.49
CA HIS A 164 9.29 -1.34 6.49
C HIS A 164 7.93 -1.50 5.80
N GLN A 165 6.84 -1.36 6.54
CA GLN A 165 5.50 -1.46 5.98
C GLN A 165 5.25 -0.32 4.99
N THR A 166 5.61 0.90 5.37
CA THR A 166 5.43 2.10 4.54
C THR A 166 6.31 2.05 3.30
N THR A 167 7.58 1.65 3.43
CA THR A 167 8.49 1.52 2.27
C THR A 167 7.96 0.50 1.27
N ARG A 168 7.39 -0.62 1.74
CA ARG A 168 6.77 -1.62 0.85
C ARG A 168 5.56 -1.04 0.11
N THR A 169 4.67 -0.33 0.81
CA THR A 169 3.52 0.31 0.18
C THR A 169 3.95 1.33 -0.87
N ILE A 170 4.96 2.17 -0.58
CA ILE A 170 5.50 3.14 -1.53
C ILE A 170 6.04 2.45 -2.77
N THR A 171 6.84 1.38 -2.62
CA THR A 171 7.34 0.58 -3.74
C THR A 171 6.21 0.06 -4.62
N THR A 172 5.21 -0.61 -4.03
CA THR A 172 4.08 -1.15 -4.81
C THR A 172 3.29 -0.06 -5.54
N LEU A 173 3.11 1.11 -4.92
CA LEU A 173 2.42 2.23 -5.56
C LEU A 173 3.21 2.79 -6.75
N LEU A 174 4.54 2.89 -6.63
CA LEU A 174 5.41 3.39 -7.69
C LEU A 174 5.59 2.39 -8.82
N GLU A 175 5.77 1.10 -8.53
CA GLU A 175 5.74 0.03 -9.53
C GLU A 175 4.42 0.06 -10.31
N GLY A 176 3.28 0.17 -9.62
CA GLY A 176 1.98 0.28 -10.29
C GLY A 176 1.81 1.57 -11.11
N LEU A 177 2.55 2.64 -10.78
CA LEU A 177 2.53 3.89 -11.56
C LEU A 177 3.42 3.78 -12.81
N GLU A 178 4.59 3.15 -12.68
CA GLU A 178 5.46 2.75 -13.78
C GLU A 178 4.68 1.88 -14.79
N ASP A 179 4.02 0.83 -14.32
CA ASP A 179 3.29 -0.11 -15.17
C ASP A 179 2.14 0.55 -15.96
N ARG A 180 1.40 1.46 -15.31
CA ARG A 180 0.19 2.06 -15.91
C ARG A 180 0.48 3.28 -16.77
N VAL A 181 1.49 4.07 -16.42
CA VAL A 181 1.71 5.41 -16.98
C VAL A 181 3.14 5.59 -17.51
N GLY A 182 4.05 4.65 -17.25
CA GLY A 182 5.47 4.76 -17.63
C GLY A 182 6.21 5.84 -16.85
N VAL A 183 5.82 6.08 -15.59
CA VAL A 183 6.50 7.03 -14.71
C VAL A 183 7.69 6.37 -14.05
N GLU A 184 8.85 6.99 -14.22
CA GLU A 184 10.08 6.60 -13.57
C GLU A 184 10.30 7.43 -12.29
N ALA A 185 10.69 6.77 -11.19
CA ALA A 185 10.90 7.40 -9.90
C ALA A 185 12.14 6.85 -9.17
N MET A 186 12.84 7.75 -8.46
CA MET A 186 13.82 7.43 -7.44
C MET A 186 13.27 7.85 -6.08
N VAL A 187 13.34 6.97 -5.10
CA VAL A 187 12.95 7.24 -3.71
C VAL A 187 14.10 6.96 -2.78
N VAL A 188 14.33 7.91 -1.87
CA VAL A 188 15.24 7.79 -0.73
C VAL A 188 14.46 8.08 0.53
N ILE A 189 14.46 7.16 1.48
CA ILE A 189 13.80 7.32 2.79
C ILE A 189 14.84 7.06 3.87
N VAL A 190 15.04 8.06 4.72
CA VAL A 190 16.00 8.04 5.84
C VAL A 190 15.26 8.31 7.13
N ARG A 191 15.81 7.82 8.25
CA ARG A 191 15.34 8.21 9.59
C ARG A 191 15.92 9.56 9.97
N ASN A 192 15.20 10.30 10.80
CA ASN A 192 15.61 11.59 11.34
C ASN A 192 16.01 11.54 12.82
N ASN A 193 16.11 10.34 13.41
CA ASN A 193 16.50 10.17 14.80
C ASN A 193 17.31 8.88 14.99
N SER A 194 18.18 8.88 16.00
CA SER A 194 19.06 7.76 16.34
C SER A 194 18.41 6.73 17.27
N ASN A 195 17.19 6.97 17.75
CA ASN A 195 16.51 6.17 18.77
C ASN A 195 16.11 4.75 18.32
N TYR A 196 16.18 4.45 17.03
CA TYR A 196 15.98 3.11 16.48
C TYR A 196 16.82 2.94 15.23
N TYR A 197 17.30 1.72 14.98
CA TYR A 197 18.05 1.41 13.76
C TYR A 197 17.13 0.88 12.66
N ALA A 198 17.13 1.57 11.53
CA ALA A 198 16.59 1.10 10.27
C ALA A 198 17.57 1.49 9.17
N GLN A 199 17.94 0.54 8.32
CA GLN A 199 18.80 0.84 7.17
C GLN A 199 18.06 1.82 6.26
N PRO A 200 18.73 2.88 5.77
CA PRO A 200 18.16 3.75 4.76
C PRO A 200 17.60 2.97 3.59
N PHE A 201 16.44 3.39 3.12
CA PHE A 201 15.74 2.72 2.04
C PHE A 201 15.93 3.49 0.74
N THR A 202 16.36 2.80 -0.30
CA THR A 202 16.50 3.31 -1.66
C THR A 202 15.72 2.45 -2.61
N PHE A 203 14.96 3.08 -3.48
CA PHE A 203 14.20 2.39 -4.52
C PHE A 203 14.30 3.16 -5.84
N TRP A 204 14.47 2.41 -6.91
CA TRP A 204 14.46 2.89 -8.28
C TRP A 204 13.45 2.03 -9.03
N THR A 205 12.49 2.64 -9.72
CA THR A 205 11.61 1.92 -10.65
C THR A 205 12.44 1.23 -11.72
N ASN A 206 13.41 1.95 -12.28
CA ASN A 206 14.36 1.44 -13.26
C ASN A 206 15.80 1.46 -12.73
N PRO A 207 16.43 0.29 -12.51
CA PRO A 207 17.81 0.19 -12.03
C PRO A 207 18.86 0.82 -12.95
N GLU A 208 18.58 1.01 -14.24
CA GLU A 208 19.50 1.68 -15.17
C GLU A 208 19.60 3.18 -14.87
N LEU A 209 18.59 3.79 -14.26
CA LEU A 209 18.65 5.18 -13.83
C LEU A 209 19.70 5.40 -12.74
N GLU A 210 19.90 4.43 -11.86
CA GLU A 210 20.97 4.51 -10.85
C GLU A 210 22.35 4.56 -11.52
N LYS A 211 22.59 3.73 -12.53
CA LYS A 211 23.83 3.74 -13.30
C LYS A 211 24.00 5.03 -14.08
N TYR A 212 22.91 5.52 -14.67
CA TYR A 212 22.90 6.80 -15.37
C TYR A 212 23.27 7.96 -14.44
N MET A 213 22.84 7.94 -13.18
CA MET A 213 23.19 9.00 -12.21
C MET A 213 24.70 9.06 -11.93
N ALA A 214 25.41 7.93 -11.97
CA ALA A 214 26.87 7.91 -11.88
C ALA A 214 27.55 8.59 -13.10
N ILE A 215 26.92 8.53 -14.27
CA ILE A 215 27.39 9.20 -15.49
C ILE A 215 27.05 10.69 -15.43
N ALA A 216 25.81 11.03 -15.12
CA ALA A 216 25.29 12.40 -15.09
C ALA A 216 25.92 13.23 -13.97
N SER A 217 26.22 12.60 -12.85
CA SER A 217 26.93 13.20 -11.72
C SER A 217 28.13 12.31 -11.37
N PRO A 218 29.35 12.64 -11.83
CA PRO A 218 30.54 11.78 -11.69
C PRO A 218 30.93 11.41 -10.25
N LYS A 219 30.43 12.15 -9.26
CA LYS A 219 30.63 11.87 -7.82
C LYS A 219 29.40 11.22 -7.18
N TRP A 220 28.42 10.78 -7.97
CA TRP A 220 27.25 10.11 -7.47
C TRP A 220 27.62 8.70 -7.01
N ASP A 221 27.25 8.43 -5.77
CA ASP A 221 27.31 7.11 -5.15
C ASP A 221 26.07 7.07 -4.26
N THR A 222 25.08 6.26 -4.66
CA THR A 222 23.79 6.19 -3.98
C THR A 222 23.97 5.90 -2.49
N ALA A 223 24.81 4.92 -2.14
CA ALA A 223 25.04 4.56 -0.74
C ALA A 223 25.63 5.73 0.05
N ARG A 224 26.61 6.43 -0.54
CA ARG A 224 27.23 7.59 0.09
C ARG A 224 26.29 8.78 0.23
N VAL A 225 25.50 9.07 -0.80
CA VAL A 225 24.51 10.17 -0.79
C VAL A 225 23.47 9.90 0.28
N VAL A 226 22.91 8.69 0.31
CA VAL A 226 21.87 8.28 1.25
C VAL A 226 22.36 8.30 2.69
N THR A 227 23.59 7.81 2.94
CA THR A 227 24.22 7.87 4.27
C THR A 227 24.39 9.32 4.74
N LYS A 228 24.81 10.23 3.85
CA LYS A 228 24.93 11.65 4.19
C LYS A 228 23.58 12.31 4.42
N MET A 229 22.56 11.96 3.64
CA MET A 229 21.19 12.44 3.85
C MET A 229 20.64 11.99 5.21
N GLU A 230 20.88 10.74 5.60
CA GLU A 230 20.51 10.23 6.92
C GLU A 230 21.24 10.98 8.04
N ALA A 231 22.56 11.15 7.92
CA ALA A 231 23.34 11.91 8.89
C ALA A 231 22.84 13.35 9.04
N PHE A 232 22.54 14.02 7.92
CA PHE A 232 21.96 15.36 7.90
C PHE A 232 20.59 15.42 8.62
N ALA A 233 19.71 14.45 8.32
CA ALA A 233 18.39 14.36 8.93
C ALA A 233 18.46 14.07 10.45
N ILE A 234 19.39 13.23 10.89
CA ILE A 234 19.61 12.93 12.33
C ILE A 234 20.20 14.13 13.06
N ALA A 235 21.13 14.86 12.43
CA ALA A 235 21.74 16.04 13.01
C ALA A 235 20.75 17.21 13.14
N GLY A 236 19.60 17.17 12.46
CA GLY A 236 18.62 18.27 12.45
C GLY A 236 19.19 19.52 11.80
N CYS A 237 20.14 19.37 10.87
CA CYS A 237 20.79 20.48 10.21
C CYS A 237 19.77 21.29 9.38
N ASP A 238 19.93 22.61 9.38
CA ASP A 238 19.13 23.55 8.58
C ASP A 238 20.01 24.11 7.46
N THR A 239 19.61 23.88 6.21
CA THR A 239 20.36 24.38 5.05
C THR A 239 20.40 25.91 4.98
N ALA A 240 19.45 26.60 5.63
CA ALA A 240 19.46 28.06 5.73
C ALA A 240 20.52 28.61 6.71
N ARG A 241 21.03 27.76 7.63
CA ARG A 241 22.10 28.11 8.58
C ARG A 241 23.45 27.45 8.25
N ALA A 242 23.48 26.56 7.26
CA ALA A 242 24.64 25.74 6.92
C ALA A 242 25.57 26.38 5.87
N TRP A 243 25.30 27.61 5.44
CA TRP A 243 26.17 28.37 4.53
C TRP A 243 26.72 29.60 5.24
N PRO A 244 28.06 29.78 5.36
CA PRO A 244 28.65 31.06 5.74
C PRO A 244 28.46 32.12 4.64
#